data_AF-A0A395JRI6-F1
#
_entry.id   AF-A0A395JRI6-F1
#
_cell.length_a   1.000
_cell.length_b   1.000
_cell.length_c   1.000
_cell.angle_alpha   90.00
_cell.angle_beta   90.00
_cell.angle_gamma   90.00
#
_symmetry.space_group_name_H-M   'P 1'
#
loop_
_entity.id
_entity.type
_entity.pdbx_description
1 polymer ?
#
loop_
_entity_poly.entity_id
_entity_poly.type
_entity_poly.pdbx_seq_one_letter_code
_entity_poly.pdbx_strand_id
1 'polypeptide(L)'
;MSETRIELVQLANGDIALRHSDNPDQPLVTINISDQVQDLMPMDRLDIAQSMVEAGIERYRDIQIERVEQQELAVASGMLH
;
A
#
# COMPACT_ATOMS: atom_id res chain seq x y z
N MET A 1 -12.98 -14.82 -16.62
CA MET A 1 -12.08 -13.67 -16.42
C MET A 1 -11.02 -14.13 -15.46
N SER A 2 -9.74 -14.01 -15.83
CA SER A 2 -8.63 -14.40 -14.96
C SER A 2 -8.58 -13.45 -13.77
N GLU A 3 -8.57 -13.98 -12.56
CA GLU A 3 -8.45 -13.17 -11.35
C GLU A 3 -7.02 -12.64 -11.27
N THR A 4 -6.83 -11.34 -11.51
CA THR A 4 -5.52 -10.71 -11.37
C THR A 4 -5.16 -10.66 -9.90
N ARG A 5 -4.27 -11.56 -9.48
CA ARG A 5 -3.78 -11.67 -8.11
C ARG A 5 -2.60 -10.73 -7.87
N ILE A 6 -2.63 -10.04 -6.74
CA ILE A 6 -1.49 -9.28 -6.24
C ILE A 6 -0.72 -10.14 -5.24
N GLU A 7 0.60 -10.06 -5.30
CA GLU A 7 1.50 -10.75 -4.39
C GLU A 7 2.62 -9.81 -3.90
N LEU A 8 3.08 -10.07 -2.67
CA LEU A 8 4.33 -9.54 -2.13
C LEU A 8 5.41 -10.62 -2.28
N VAL A 9 6.54 -10.27 -2.90
CA VAL A 9 7.67 -11.18 -3.07
C VAL A 9 8.97 -10.50 -2.70
N GLN A 10 9.91 -11.26 -2.14
CA GLN A 10 11.27 -10.80 -1.97
C GLN A 10 12.06 -11.02 -3.28
N LEU A 11 12.68 -9.95 -3.77
CA LEU A 11 13.56 -9.96 -4.93
C LEU A 11 14.95 -10.47 -4.55
N ALA A 12 15.73 -10.88 -5.56
CA ALA A 12 17.08 -11.40 -5.35
C ALA A 12 18.05 -10.39 -4.70
N ASN A 13 17.78 -9.09 -4.83
CA ASN A 13 18.55 -8.02 -4.19
C ASN A 13 18.10 -7.74 -2.74
N GLY A 14 17.10 -8.47 -2.22
CA GLY A 14 16.58 -8.33 -0.86
C GLY A 14 15.40 -7.35 -0.72
N ASP A 15 15.09 -6.57 -1.76
CA ASP A 15 13.92 -5.68 -1.79
C ASP A 15 12.62 -6.47 -1.81
N ILE A 16 11.53 -5.85 -1.34
CA ILE A 16 10.19 -6.43 -1.44
C ILE A 16 9.44 -5.75 -2.59
N ALA A 17 8.83 -6.53 -3.47
CA ALA A 17 8.00 -6.04 -4.56
C ALA A 17 6.54 -6.44 -4.36
N LEU A 18 5.64 -5.46 -4.48
CA LEU A 18 4.21 -5.68 -4.68
C LEU A 18 3.95 -5.72 -6.19
N ARG A 19 3.41 -6.81 -6.71
CA ARG A 19 3.23 -6.98 -8.17
C ARG A 19 2.03 -7.85 -8.50
N HIS A 20 1.62 -7.80 -9.76
CA HIS A 20 0.68 -8.77 -10.30
C HIS A 20 1.39 -10.11 -10.56
N SER A 21 0.76 -11.22 -10.19
CA SER A 21 1.33 -12.55 -10.41
C SER A 21 1.51 -12.91 -11.91
N ASP A 22 0.75 -12.27 -12.81
CA ASP A 22 0.83 -12.45 -14.26
C ASP A 22 1.85 -11.53 -14.96
N ASN A 23 2.36 -10.51 -14.26
CA ASN A 23 3.34 -9.57 -14.78
C ASN A 23 4.44 -9.29 -13.75
N PRO A 24 5.30 -10.30 -13.47
CA PRO A 24 6.27 -10.24 -12.38
C PRO A 24 7.39 -9.20 -12.58
N ASP A 25 7.59 -8.74 -13.82
CA ASP A 25 8.66 -7.81 -14.22
C ASP A 25 8.23 -6.34 -14.11
N GLN A 26 6.96 -6.07 -13.82
CA GLN A 26 6.41 -4.72 -13.64
C GLN A 26 5.87 -4.57 -12.22
N PRO A 27 6.75 -4.37 -11.22
CA PRO A 27 6.30 -4.16 -9.85
C PRO A 27 5.47 -2.87 -9.76
N LEU A 28 4.37 -2.96 -9.01
CA LEU A 28 3.52 -1.81 -8.70
C LEU A 28 4.20 -0.90 -7.68
N VAL A 29 4.87 -1.51 -6.70
CA VAL A 29 5.62 -0.85 -5.64
C VAL A 29 6.84 -1.69 -5.30
N THR A 30 7.97 -1.04 -5.03
CA THR A 30 9.17 -1.67 -4.47
C THR A 30 9.52 -1.01 -3.14
N ILE A 31 9.74 -1.83 -2.12
CA ILE A 31 10.08 -1.42 -0.77
C ILE A 31 11.52 -1.84 -0.51
N ASN A 32 12.39 -0.85 -0.34
CA ASN A 32 13.75 -1.05 0.12
C ASN A 32 13.82 -0.70 1.61
N ILE A 33 14.30 -1.65 2.41
CA ILE A 33 14.57 -1.45 3.84
C ILE A 33 16.09 -1.38 3.98
N SER A 34 16.60 -0.31 4.59
CA SER A 34 18.04 -0.15 4.77
C SER A 34 18.58 -1.10 5.85
N ASP A 35 19.87 -1.43 5.77
CA ASP A 35 20.55 -2.25 6.78
C ASP A 35 20.45 -1.64 8.18
N GLN A 36 20.52 -0.31 8.27
CA GLN A 36 20.38 0.41 9.54
C GLN A 36 19.03 0.14 10.22
N VAL A 37 17.94 -0.01 9.46
CA VAL A 37 16.61 -0.28 10.03
C VAL A 37 16.48 -1.76 10.41
N GLN A 38 17.11 -2.66 9.64
CA GLN A 38 17.11 -4.10 9.96
C GLN A 38 17.82 -4.40 11.28
N ASP A 39 18.94 -3.72 11.56
CA ASP A 39 19.66 -3.89 12.83
C ASP A 39 18.81 -3.49 14.05
N LEU A 40 17.87 -2.56 13.85
CA LEU A 40 16.96 -2.08 14.88
C LEU A 40 15.69 -2.94 15.02
N MET A 41 15.33 -3.66 13.96
CA MET A 41 14.11 -4.45 13.87
C MET A 41 14.44 -5.83 13.29
N PRO A 42 14.78 -6.82 14.13
CA PRO A 42 15.07 -8.19 13.69
C PRO A 42 13.80 -8.97 13.29
N MET A 43 12.83 -8.29 12.65
CA MET A 43 11.61 -8.88 12.11
C MET A 43 11.80 -9.26 10.65
N ASP A 44 10.95 -10.18 10.17
CA ASP A 44 10.93 -10.57 8.77
C ASP A 44 10.57 -9.35 7.89
N ARG A 45 11.38 -9.11 6.86
CA ARG A 45 11.17 -8.03 5.89
C ARG A 45 9.80 -8.15 5.20
N LEU A 46 9.35 -9.38 4.96
CA LEU A 46 8.07 -9.63 4.31
C LEU A 46 6.89 -9.27 5.23
N ASP A 47 6.99 -9.58 6.52
CA ASP A 47 5.98 -9.23 7.52
C ASP A 47 5.82 -7.71 7.63
N ILE A 48 6.95 -6.98 7.70
CA ILE A 48 6.93 -5.50 7.71
C ILE A 48 6.26 -4.98 6.45
N ALA A 49 6.67 -5.47 5.27
CA ALA A 49 6.09 -5.04 4.00
C ALA A 49 4.59 -5.33 3.91
N GLN A 50 4.13 -6.48 4.42
CA GLN A 50 2.71 -6.81 4.49
C GLN A 50 1.95 -5.80 5.35
N SER A 51 2.43 -5.53 6.57
CA SER A 51 1.80 -4.55 7.46
C SER A 51 1.77 -3.14 6.83
N MET A 52 2.81 -2.75 6.09
CA MET A 52 2.84 -1.46 5.38
C MET A 52 1.77 -1.37 4.29
N VAL A 53 1.55 -2.45 3.54
CA VAL A 53 0.50 -2.50 2.51
C VAL A 53 -0.88 -2.44 3.15
N GLU A 54 -1.11 -3.22 4.21
CA GLU A 54 -2.38 -3.23 4.94
C GLU A 54 -2.71 -1.83 5.50
N ALA A 55 -1.75 -1.19 6.17
CA ALA A 55 -1.90 0.17 6.69
C ALA A 55 -2.14 1.20 5.57
N GLY A 56 -1.49 1.04 4.42
CA GLY A 56 -1.71 1.90 3.26
C GLY A 56 -3.14 1.79 2.71
N ILE A 57 -3.68 0.57 2.63
CA ILE A 57 -5.05 0.32 2.18
C ILE A 57 -6.05 0.90 3.18
N GLU A 58 -5.85 0.70 4.48
CA GLU A 58 -6.68 1.29 5.53
C GLU A 58 -6.70 2.81 5.43
N ARG A 59 -5.51 3.44 5.35
CA ARG A 59 -5.44 4.90 5.22
C ARG A 59 -6.10 5.41 3.95
N TYR A 60 -5.99 4.67 2.83
CA TYR A 60 -6.70 5.03 1.60
C TYR A 60 -8.22 5.04 1.80
N ARG A 61 -8.78 4.04 2.51
CA ARG A 61 -10.21 3.99 2.84
C ARG A 61 -10.63 5.19 3.68
N ASP A 62 -9.87 5.53 4.72
CA ASP A 62 -10.15 6.69 5.57
C ASP A 62 -10.20 7.97 4.74
N ILE A 63 -9.23 8.18 3.84
CA ILE A 63 -9.20 9.34 2.94
C ILE A 63 -10.44 9.40 2.05
N GLN A 64 -10.94 8.26 1.56
CA GLN A 64 -12.18 8.25 0.75
C GLN A 64 -13.40 8.63 1.59
N ILE A 65 -13.50 8.14 2.83
CA ILE A 65 -14.60 8.47 3.74
C ILE A 65 -14.56 9.96 4.08
N GLU A 66 -13.40 10.47 4.50
CA GLU A 66 -13.17 11.89 4.77
C GLU A 66 -13.58 12.76 3.58
N ARG A 67 -13.26 12.36 2.34
CA ARG A 67 -13.66 13.09 1.12
C ARG A 67 -15.18 13.15 0.94
N VAL A 68 -15.88 12.06 1.17
CA VAL A 68 -17.35 12.01 1.04
C VAL A 68 -18.00 12.92 2.09
N GLU A 69 -17.57 12.82 3.35
CA GLU A 69 -18.10 13.66 4.43
C GLU A 69 -17.85 15.16 4.17
N GLN A 70 -16.65 15.53 3.71
CA GLN A 70 -16.33 16.91 3.35
C GLN A 70 -17.22 17.43 2.20
N GLN A 71 -17.52 16.56 1.23
CA GLN A 71 -18.38 16.91 0.11
C GLN A 71 -19.84 17.10 0.55
N GLU A 72 -20.35 16.24 1.44
CA GLU A 72 -21.69 16.38 2.04
C GLU A 72 -21.83 17.66 2.86
N LEU A 73 -20.82 17.98 3.68
CA LEU A 73 -20.78 19.22 4.48
C LEU A 73 -20.75 20.47 3.59
N ALA A 74 -20.01 20.44 2.48
CA ALA A 74 -19.95 21.55 1.53
C ALA A 74 -21.29 21.78 0.80
N VAL A 75 -21.98 20.70 0.44
CA VAL A 75 -23.35 20.76 -0.13
C VAL A 75 -24.33 21.31 0.91
N ALA A 76 -24.32 20.78 2.13
CA ALA A 76 -25.22 21.19 3.20
C ALA A 76 -25.02 22.66 3.63
N SER A 77 -23.78 23.16 3.56
CA SER A 77 -23.44 24.55 3.90
C SER A 77 -23.71 25.55 2.76
N GLY A 78 -24.21 25.10 1.61
CA GLY A 78 -24.53 25.97 0.46
C GLY A 78 -23.30 26.59 -0.22
N MET A 79 -22.10 26.08 0.04
CA MET A 79 -20.84 26.59 -0.54
C MET A 79 -20.58 26.10 -1.96
N LEU A 80 -21.40 25.16 -2.44
CA LEU A 80 -21.41 24.70 -3.83
C LEU A 80 -22.67 25.27 -4.51
N HIS A 81 -22.50 26.40 -5.20
CA HIS A 81 -23.40 26.90 -6.25
C HIS A 81 -22.58 27.11 -7.51
#